data_AF-E4UZ48-F1
#
_entry.id   AF-E4UZ48-F1
#
_cell.length_a   1.000
_cell.length_b   1.000
_cell.length_c   1.000
_cell.angle_alpha   90.00
_cell.angle_beta   90.00
_cell.angle_gamma   90.00
#
_symmetry.space_group_name_H-M   'P 1'
#
loop_
_entity.id
_entity.type
_entity.pdbx_description
1 polymer ?
#
loop_
_entity_poly.entity_id
_entity_poly.type
_entity_poly.pdbx_seq_one_letter_code
_entity_poly.pdbx_strand_id
1 'polypeptide(L)'
;MASQSPANSGTMTIEEMRAAYPEDPVRKYKDGIARNPPNANQMIQWLQIFERETPSGPPIDPTELLDLDADTLWRIRCLKYRDLPVSLCDGDRVNLLAILDAYRQRKLAVDFDNVTVWYAGHMVYGLVPNKSFNFARILREKCPECYEKYGESAMHAEQPGVINYL
;
A
#
# COMPACT_ATOMS: atom_id res chain seq x y z
N MET A 1 -24.88 -38.49 -10.86
CA MET A 1 -24.33 -37.21 -11.34
C MET A 1 -23.93 -36.40 -10.12
N ALA A 2 -22.63 -36.30 -9.84
CA ALA A 2 -22.09 -35.34 -8.88
C ALA A 2 -20.75 -34.89 -9.47
N SER A 3 -20.79 -33.77 -10.20
CA SER A 3 -19.59 -33.11 -10.69
C SER A 3 -18.99 -32.37 -9.50
N GLN A 4 -17.86 -32.85 -9.02
CA GLN A 4 -17.06 -32.16 -8.03
C GLN A 4 -16.38 -30.97 -8.72
N SER A 5 -16.73 -29.74 -8.31
CA SER A 5 -15.94 -28.57 -8.66
C SER A 5 -14.60 -28.64 -7.92
N PRO A 6 -13.45 -28.54 -8.60
CA PRO A 6 -12.17 -28.52 -7.92
C PRO A 6 -12.00 -27.19 -7.20
N ALA A 7 -11.65 -27.28 -5.91
CA ALA A 7 -11.19 -26.15 -5.12
C ALA A 7 -9.90 -25.60 -5.75
N ASN A 8 -10.03 -24.49 -6.47
CA ASN A 8 -8.90 -23.81 -7.08
C ASN A 8 -8.25 -22.91 -6.01
N SER A 9 -7.40 -23.49 -5.15
CA SER A 9 -6.49 -22.73 -4.27
C SER A 9 -5.31 -22.20 -5.07
N GLY A 10 -5.61 -21.49 -6.17
CA GLY A 10 -4.60 -20.91 -7.06
C GLY A 10 -4.02 -19.66 -6.44
N THR A 11 -2.92 -19.80 -5.72
CA THR A 11 -2.05 -18.67 -5.37
C THR A 11 -1.55 -18.09 -6.69
N MET A 12 -2.10 -16.95 -7.11
CA MET A 12 -1.68 -16.25 -8.32
C MET A 12 -0.19 -15.91 -8.21
N THR A 13 0.56 -16.20 -9.27
CA THR A 13 1.98 -15.86 -9.35
C THR A 13 2.17 -14.35 -9.45
N ILE A 14 3.37 -13.86 -9.09
CA ILE A 14 3.73 -12.44 -9.12
C ILE A 14 3.55 -11.85 -10.54
N GLU A 15 3.82 -12.64 -11.58
CA GLU A 15 3.66 -12.23 -12.98
C GLU A 15 2.19 -12.11 -13.38
N GLU A 16 1.33 -13.05 -12.96
CA GLU A 16 -0.11 -12.97 -13.16
C GLU A 16 -0.71 -11.77 -12.44
N MET A 17 -0.21 -11.43 -11.24
CA MET A 17 -0.64 -10.22 -10.53
C MET A 17 -0.27 -8.96 -11.31
N ARG A 18 0.97 -8.82 -11.78
CA ARG A 18 1.36 -7.65 -12.60
C ARG A 18 0.52 -7.49 -13.87
N ALA A 19 0.16 -8.60 -14.52
CA ALA A 19 -0.70 -8.57 -15.69
C ALA A 19 -2.17 -8.23 -15.36
N ALA A 20 -2.65 -8.61 -14.18
CA ALA A 20 -4.02 -8.34 -13.73
C ALA A 20 -4.24 -6.90 -13.28
N TYR A 21 -3.21 -6.20 -12.78
CA TYR A 21 -3.29 -4.82 -12.28
C TYR A 21 -2.52 -3.84 -13.19
N PRO A 22 -3.06 -3.43 -14.36
CA PRO A 22 -2.42 -2.42 -15.20
C PRO A 22 -2.38 -1.05 -14.49
N GLU A 23 -1.43 -0.20 -14.89
CA GLU A 23 -1.14 1.09 -14.25
C GLU A 23 -2.39 1.95 -13.98
N ASP A 24 -2.49 2.38 -12.72
CA ASP A 24 -3.40 3.36 -12.13
C ASP A 24 -4.75 3.58 -12.86
N PRO A 25 -5.73 2.67 -12.64
CA PRO A 25 -7.08 2.88 -13.16
C PRO A 25 -7.69 4.20 -12.65
N VAL A 26 -7.27 4.69 -11.48
CA VAL A 26 -7.79 5.94 -10.87
C VAL A 26 -7.26 7.19 -11.58
N ARG A 27 -6.03 7.17 -12.11
CA ARG A 27 -5.45 8.31 -12.86
C ARG A 27 -6.28 8.70 -14.06
N LYS A 28 -6.72 7.71 -14.85
CA LYS A 28 -7.59 7.90 -16.02
C LYS A 28 -8.86 8.67 -15.67
N TYR A 29 -9.49 8.35 -14.53
CA TYR A 29 -10.70 9.03 -14.07
C TYR A 29 -10.40 10.40 -13.47
N LYS A 30 -9.35 10.55 -12.66
CA LYS A 30 -8.94 11.85 -12.10
C LYS A 30 -8.65 12.89 -13.19
N ASP A 31 -7.87 12.51 -14.21
CA ASP A 31 -7.57 13.38 -15.35
C ASP A 31 -8.83 13.71 -16.17
N GLY A 32 -9.76 12.76 -16.28
CA GLY A 32 -11.06 12.95 -16.90
C GLY A 32 -11.93 13.98 -16.18
N ILE A 33 -12.06 13.87 -14.85
CA ILE A 33 -12.82 14.80 -14.00
C ILE A 33 -12.27 16.22 -14.12
N ALA A 34 -10.94 16.39 -14.07
CA ALA A 34 -10.30 17.69 -14.11
C ALA A 34 -10.45 18.39 -15.47
N ARG A 35 -10.52 17.63 -16.57
CA ARG A 35 -10.68 18.18 -17.93
C ARG A 35 -12.13 18.47 -18.31
N ASN A 36 -13.06 17.65 -17.84
CA ASN A 36 -14.48 17.81 -18.13
C ASN A 36 -15.34 17.19 -17.03
N PRO A 37 -15.87 17.99 -16.08
CA PRO A 37 -16.64 17.46 -14.95
C PRO A 37 -17.82 16.61 -15.46
N PRO A 38 -17.88 15.31 -15.11
CA PRO A 38 -18.94 14.44 -15.60
C PRO A 38 -20.30 14.83 -15.01
N ASN A 39 -21.37 14.68 -15.78
CA ASN A 39 -22.72 14.69 -15.22
C ASN A 39 -23.01 13.38 -14.46
N ALA A 40 -24.13 13.32 -13.73
CA ALA A 40 -24.48 12.17 -12.88
C ALA A 40 -24.49 10.82 -13.66
N ASN A 41 -24.98 10.81 -14.90
CA ASN A 41 -25.01 9.60 -15.72
C ASN A 41 -23.60 9.16 -16.14
N GLN A 42 -22.72 10.11 -16.43
CA GLN A 42 -21.31 9.84 -16.73
C GLN A 42 -20.57 9.32 -15.49
N MET A 43 -20.88 9.84 -14.29
CA MET A 43 -20.32 9.30 -13.04
C MET A 43 -20.73 7.85 -12.81
N ILE A 44 -22.01 7.51 -13.02
CA ILE A 44 -22.50 6.13 -12.87
C ILE A 44 -21.78 5.20 -13.86
N GLN A 45 -21.64 5.62 -15.13
CA GLN A 45 -20.90 4.84 -16.12
C GLN A 45 -19.44 4.66 -15.73
N TRP A 46 -18.79 5.70 -15.22
CA TRP A 46 -17.39 5.61 -14.77
C TRP A 46 -17.24 4.70 -13.55
N LEU A 47 -18.16 4.72 -12.60
CA LEU A 47 -18.18 3.79 -11.48
C LEU A 47 -18.35 2.35 -11.94
N GLN A 48 -19.26 2.08 -12.87
CA GLN A 48 -19.46 0.74 -13.43
C GLN A 48 -18.24 0.24 -14.21
N ILE A 49 -17.58 1.12 -14.96
CA ILE A 49 -16.34 0.78 -15.67
C ILE A 49 -15.23 0.54 -14.63
N PHE A 50 -15.11 1.38 -13.61
CA PHE A 50 -14.16 1.21 -12.52
C PHE A 50 -14.38 -0.12 -11.78
N GLU A 51 -15.61 -0.48 -11.41
CA GLU A 51 -15.92 -1.77 -10.78
C GLU A 51 -15.58 -2.97 -11.68
N ARG A 52 -15.76 -2.83 -13.00
CA ARG A 52 -15.45 -3.89 -13.97
C ARG A 52 -13.96 -4.02 -14.26
N GLU A 53 -13.24 -2.91 -14.31
CA GLU A 53 -11.83 -2.83 -14.68
C GLU A 53 -10.89 -2.91 -13.47
N THR A 54 -11.38 -2.62 -12.26
CA THR A 54 -10.62 -2.76 -11.02
C THR A 54 -10.59 -4.23 -10.64
N PRO A 55 -9.42 -4.88 -10.62
CA PRO A 55 -9.34 -6.26 -10.21
C PRO A 55 -9.79 -6.37 -8.75
N SER A 56 -10.41 -7.50 -8.40
CA SER A 56 -10.81 -7.81 -7.02
C SER A 56 -9.64 -7.53 -6.09
N GLY A 57 -9.83 -6.65 -5.10
CA GLY A 57 -8.77 -6.31 -4.15
C GLY A 57 -8.14 -7.55 -3.52
N PRO A 58 -6.88 -7.46 -3.04
CA PRO A 58 -6.21 -8.58 -2.42
C PRO A 58 -7.08 -9.23 -1.33
N PRO A 59 -7.02 -10.57 -1.21
CA PRO A 59 -7.94 -11.32 -0.37
C PRO A 59 -7.87 -10.84 1.08
N ILE A 60 -9.00 -10.98 1.78
CA ILE A 60 -9.04 -10.73 3.23
C ILE A 60 -8.19 -11.79 3.89
N ASP A 61 -7.11 -11.38 4.56
CA ASP A 61 -6.34 -12.30 5.39
C ASP A 61 -7.18 -12.68 6.62
N PRO A 62 -7.53 -13.96 6.78
CA PRO A 62 -8.38 -14.42 7.90
C PRO A 62 -7.68 -14.33 9.26
N THR A 63 -6.37 -14.05 9.29
CA THR A 63 -5.58 -13.90 10.52
C THR A 63 -5.54 -12.47 11.04
N GLU A 64 -6.01 -11.48 10.27
CA GLU A 64 -6.06 -10.09 10.72
C GLU A 64 -7.20 -9.86 11.72
N LEU A 65 -6.94 -9.03 12.72
CA LEU A 65 -7.92 -8.68 13.74
C LEU A 65 -9.09 -7.92 13.10
N LEU A 66 -10.30 -8.44 13.28
CA LEU A 66 -11.54 -7.90 12.69
C LEU A 66 -12.01 -6.58 13.34
N ASP A 67 -11.29 -6.06 14.33
CA ASP A 67 -11.66 -4.89 15.12
C ASP A 67 -10.96 -3.59 14.65
N LEU A 68 -10.23 -3.63 13.55
CA LEU A 68 -9.61 -2.46 12.90
C LEU A 68 -10.61 -1.76 11.96
N ASP A 69 -10.45 -0.46 11.76
CA ASP A 69 -11.26 0.29 10.80
C ASP A 69 -10.97 -0.13 9.35
N ALA A 70 -11.90 0.17 8.45
CA ALA A 70 -11.85 -0.28 7.06
C ALA A 70 -10.60 0.24 6.31
N ASP A 71 -10.15 1.46 6.61
CA ASP A 71 -8.99 2.06 5.94
C ASP A 71 -7.70 1.39 6.42
N THR A 72 -7.58 1.15 7.71
CA THR A 72 -6.45 0.40 8.29
C THR A 72 -6.38 -1.03 7.76
N LEU A 73 -7.52 -1.74 7.72
CA LEU A 73 -7.60 -3.08 7.12
C LEU A 73 -7.20 -3.05 5.66
N TRP A 74 -7.63 -2.04 4.91
CA TRP A 74 -7.25 -1.90 3.51
C TRP A 74 -5.75 -1.69 3.35
N ARG A 75 -5.15 -0.80 4.14
CA ARG A 75 -3.71 -0.53 4.07
C ARG A 75 -2.88 -1.77 4.42
N ILE A 76 -3.25 -2.51 5.47
CA ILE A 76 -2.63 -3.78 5.84
C ILE A 76 -2.64 -4.76 4.66
N ARG A 77 -3.77 -4.86 3.94
CA ARG A 77 -3.86 -5.73 2.74
C ARG A 77 -2.92 -5.25 1.63
N CYS A 78 -2.84 -3.95 1.35
CA CYS A 78 -1.88 -3.44 0.39
C CYS A 78 -0.45 -3.84 0.75
N LEU A 79 -0.04 -3.61 2.00
CA LEU A 79 1.30 -3.91 2.47
C LEU A 79 1.63 -5.42 2.37
N LYS A 80 0.69 -6.30 2.75
CA LYS A 80 0.88 -7.76 2.71
C LYS A 80 0.96 -8.34 1.31
N TYR A 81 0.11 -7.89 0.39
CA TYR A 81 -0.09 -8.55 -0.90
C TYR A 81 0.59 -7.84 -2.07
N ARG A 82 0.85 -6.54 -1.95
CA ARG A 82 1.55 -5.77 -2.97
C ARG A 82 3.02 -5.59 -2.60
N ASP A 83 3.29 -5.12 -1.40
CA ASP A 83 4.63 -4.63 -1.07
C ASP A 83 5.54 -5.76 -0.54
N LEU A 84 5.04 -6.62 0.36
CA LEU A 84 5.81 -7.72 0.96
C LEU A 84 6.30 -8.81 -0.02
N PRO A 85 5.53 -9.21 -1.07
CA PRO A 85 5.96 -10.27 -1.99
C PRO A 85 6.96 -9.79 -3.06
N VAL A 86 7.10 -8.47 -3.26
CA VAL A 86 8.17 -7.94 -4.11
C VAL A 86 9.50 -8.37 -3.49
N SER A 87 10.51 -8.70 -4.30
CA SER A 87 11.84 -9.08 -3.82
C SER A 87 12.50 -7.90 -3.11
N LEU A 88 12.10 -7.65 -1.87
CA LEU A 88 12.62 -6.62 -1.00
C LEU A 88 13.94 -7.08 -0.40
N CYS A 89 14.85 -6.13 -0.22
CA CYS A 89 16.01 -6.39 0.61
C CYS A 89 15.55 -6.65 2.07
N ASP A 90 16.39 -7.33 2.86
CA ASP A 90 16.03 -7.69 4.23
C ASP A 90 15.63 -6.47 5.08
N GLY A 91 16.27 -5.31 4.86
CA GLY A 91 15.95 -4.06 5.54
C GLY A 91 14.52 -3.56 5.25
N ASP A 92 14.09 -3.61 3.99
CA ASP A 92 12.73 -3.21 3.61
C ASP A 92 11.69 -4.17 4.19
N ARG A 93 11.98 -5.47 4.21
CA ARG A 93 11.11 -6.47 4.86
C ARG A 93 10.94 -6.20 6.35
N VAL A 94 12.02 -5.88 7.06
CA VAL A 94 11.96 -5.55 8.51
C VAL A 94 11.09 -4.32 8.74
N ASN A 95 11.24 -3.28 7.92
CA ASN A 95 10.41 -2.08 8.03
C ASN A 95 8.92 -2.38 7.78
N LEU A 96 8.59 -3.13 6.72
CA LEU A 96 7.20 -3.46 6.40
C LEU A 96 6.52 -4.28 7.50
N LEU A 97 7.23 -5.25 8.09
CA LEU A 97 6.68 -6.02 9.21
C LEU A 97 6.41 -5.12 10.43
N ALA A 98 7.32 -4.20 10.73
CA ALA A 98 7.13 -3.25 11.82
C ALA A 98 5.95 -2.28 11.58
N ILE A 99 5.77 -1.82 10.33
CA ILE A 99 4.63 -0.99 9.93
C ILE A 99 3.32 -1.76 10.10
N LEU A 100 3.25 -3.01 9.62
CA LEU A 100 2.09 -3.88 9.79
C LEU A 100 1.71 -4.04 11.27
N ASP A 101 2.69 -4.30 12.13
CA ASP A 101 2.46 -4.44 13.56
C ASP A 101 2.03 -3.12 14.21
N ALA A 102 2.53 -1.97 13.75
CA ALA A 102 2.12 -0.67 14.24
C ALA A 102 0.64 -0.37 13.93
N TYR A 103 0.16 -0.72 12.73
CA TYR A 103 -1.27 -0.61 12.39
C TYR A 103 -2.12 -1.56 13.25
N ARG A 104 -1.72 -2.84 13.38
CA ARG A 104 -2.44 -3.82 14.22
C ARG A 104 -2.57 -3.37 15.66
N GLN A 105 -1.53 -2.72 16.19
CA GLN A 105 -1.49 -2.21 17.57
C GLN A 105 -2.11 -0.81 17.71
N ARG A 106 -2.67 -0.22 16.64
CA ARG A 106 -3.22 1.15 16.61
C ARG A 106 -2.19 2.23 17.02
N LYS A 107 -0.90 1.92 16.87
CA LYS A 107 0.22 2.87 17.06
C LYS A 107 0.46 3.72 15.82
N LEU A 108 -0.03 3.25 14.68
CA LEU A 108 -0.09 3.98 13.43
C LEU A 108 -1.54 3.97 12.94
N ALA A 109 -2.03 5.13 12.52
CA ALA A 109 -3.34 5.29 11.90
C ALA A 109 -3.14 5.64 10.42
N VAL A 110 -4.10 5.29 9.57
CA VAL A 110 -4.07 5.71 8.18
C VAL A 110 -4.25 7.23 8.12
N ASP A 111 -3.23 7.89 7.62
CA ASP A 111 -3.20 9.33 7.42
C ASP A 111 -2.71 9.62 6.00
N PHE A 112 -3.59 10.20 5.19
CA PHE A 112 -3.30 10.49 3.77
C PHE A 112 -2.50 11.78 3.58
N ASP A 113 -2.48 12.65 4.60
CA ASP A 113 -1.81 13.94 4.56
C ASP A 113 -0.39 13.86 5.13
N ASN A 114 -0.06 12.78 5.85
CA ASN A 114 1.23 12.62 6.51
C ASN A 114 1.99 11.36 6.08
N VAL A 115 3.31 11.44 6.21
CA VAL A 115 4.26 10.38 5.89
C VAL A 115 5.02 10.01 7.15
N THR A 116 5.26 8.70 7.34
CA THR A 116 6.18 8.22 8.37
C THR A 116 7.39 7.58 7.72
N VAL A 117 8.55 7.70 8.36
CA VAL A 117 9.81 7.13 7.86
C VAL A 117 10.34 6.12 8.85
N TRP A 118 10.70 4.96 8.32
CA TRP A 118 11.09 3.77 9.05
C TRP A 118 12.52 3.36 8.69
N TYR A 119 13.25 2.85 9.66
CA TYR A 119 14.60 2.32 9.50
C TYR A 119 14.81 1.17 10.50
N ALA A 120 15.27 0.02 10.01
CA ALA A 120 15.49 -1.19 10.83
C ALA A 120 14.29 -1.55 11.75
N GLY A 121 13.05 -1.32 11.27
CA GLY A 121 11.83 -1.61 12.03
C GLY A 121 11.43 -0.54 13.05
N HIS A 122 12.11 0.60 13.07
CA HIS A 122 11.78 1.74 13.93
C HIS A 122 11.24 2.90 13.13
N MET A 123 10.16 3.52 13.60
CA MET A 123 9.73 4.83 13.10
C MET A 123 10.71 5.90 13.59
N VAL A 124 11.58 6.36 12.69
CA VAL A 124 12.66 7.32 12.97
C VAL A 124 12.29 8.75 12.65
N TYR A 125 11.19 8.95 11.91
CA TYR A 125 10.67 10.26 11.57
C TYR A 125 9.14 10.20 11.43
N GLY A 126 8.42 10.99 12.24
CA GLY A 126 6.97 10.90 12.38
C GLY A 126 6.19 12.05 11.74
N LEU A 127 4.95 11.73 11.32
CA LEU A 127 3.92 12.58 10.69
C LEU A 127 4.45 13.84 9.98
N VAL A 128 5.19 13.61 8.89
CA VAL A 128 5.63 14.70 8.01
C VAL A 128 4.52 15.02 7.02
N PRO A 129 4.08 16.28 6.90
CA PRO A 129 3.11 16.65 5.89
C PRO A 129 3.62 16.28 4.50
N ASN A 130 2.84 15.49 3.76
CA ASN A 130 3.19 14.93 2.47
C ASN A 130 3.61 16.02 1.46
N LYS A 131 2.95 17.18 1.50
CA LYS A 131 3.29 18.36 0.68
C LYS A 131 4.71 18.89 0.87
N SER A 132 5.31 18.62 2.03
CA SER A 132 6.65 19.07 2.42
C SER A 132 7.67 17.91 2.50
N PHE A 133 7.23 16.70 2.17
CA PHE A 133 8.04 15.51 2.27
C PHE A 133 9.12 15.50 1.18
N ASN A 134 10.37 15.39 1.59
CA ASN A 134 11.52 15.24 0.70
C ASN A 134 12.37 14.09 1.19
N PHE A 135 12.20 12.92 0.56
CA PHE A 135 12.88 11.70 0.97
C PHE A 135 14.41 11.81 0.88
N ALA A 136 14.94 12.44 -0.18
CA ALA A 136 16.38 12.62 -0.37
C ALA A 136 17.01 13.50 0.73
N ARG A 137 16.28 14.53 1.19
CA ARG A 137 16.71 15.35 2.32
C ARG A 137 16.75 14.54 3.61
N ILE A 138 15.67 13.80 3.90
CA ILE A 138 15.58 12.97 5.11
C ILE A 138 16.66 11.88 5.13
N LEU A 139 16.89 11.21 4.00
CA LEU A 139 17.99 10.25 3.85
C LEU A 139 19.34 10.88 4.24
N ARG A 140 19.63 12.09 3.72
CA ARG A 140 20.89 12.77 4.02
C ARG A 140 21.02 13.17 5.49
N GLU A 141 19.95 13.66 6.09
CA GLU A 141 19.95 14.18 7.47
C GLU A 141 19.88 13.07 8.52
N LYS A 142 19.20 11.96 8.23
CA LYS A 142 18.86 10.94 9.24
C LYS A 142 19.50 9.59 9.03
N CYS A 143 19.90 9.23 7.81
CA CYS A 143 20.54 7.94 7.57
C CYS A 143 21.83 7.75 8.39
N PRO A 144 22.73 8.75 8.55
CA PRO A 144 23.94 8.58 9.36
C PRO A 144 23.64 8.23 10.83
N GLU A 145 22.75 9.00 11.47
CA GLU A 145 22.33 8.76 12.87
C GLU A 145 21.66 7.39 13.03
N CYS A 146 20.85 6.99 12.05
CA CYS A 146 20.17 5.70 12.07
C CYS A 146 21.16 4.54 11.89
N TYR A 147 22.13 4.68 10.97
CA TYR A 147 23.16 3.69 10.73
C TYR A 147 24.03 3.47 11.98
N GLU A 148 24.46 4.55 12.63
CA GLU A 148 25.25 4.47 13.87
C GLU A 148 24.48 3.77 14.99
N LYS A 149 23.16 4.00 15.08
CA LYS A 149 22.34 3.48 16.18
C LYS A 149 21.82 2.07 15.96
N TYR A 150 21.44 1.74 14.72
CA TYR A 150 20.70 0.51 14.39
C TYR A 150 21.49 -0.41 13.44
N GLY A 151 22.65 0.01 12.94
CA GLY A 151 23.44 -0.73 11.97
C GLY A 151 22.92 -0.59 10.53
N GLU A 152 23.43 -1.43 9.65
CA GLU A 152 23.08 -1.41 8.23
C GLU A 152 21.61 -1.81 7.99
N SER A 153 20.85 -0.92 7.37
CA SER A 153 19.46 -1.16 6.96
C SER A 153 19.04 -0.22 5.84
N ALA A 154 17.82 -0.43 5.34
CA ALA A 154 17.18 0.43 4.36
C ALA A 154 16.23 1.42 5.03
N MET A 155 16.13 2.63 4.47
CA MET A 155 15.13 3.61 4.88
C MET A 155 13.86 3.42 4.05
N HIS A 156 12.71 3.41 4.71
CA HIS A 156 11.42 3.19 4.07
C HIS A 156 10.45 4.33 4.41
N ALA A 157 9.77 4.88 3.40
CA ALA A 157 8.73 5.89 3.59
C ALA A 157 7.36 5.24 3.47
N GLU A 158 6.62 5.16 4.59
CA GLU A 158 5.25 4.67 4.60
C GLU A 158 4.30 5.83 4.27
N GLN A 159 3.64 5.70 3.12
CA GLN A 159 2.71 6.69 2.57
C GLN A 159 1.38 6.01 2.25
N PRO A 160 0.36 6.14 3.11
CA PRO A 160 -0.94 5.49 2.88
C PRO A 160 -1.63 5.99 1.60
N GLY A 161 -1.41 7.26 1.24
CA GLY A 161 -2.02 7.91 0.07
C GLY A 161 -1.30 7.76 -1.26
N VAL A 162 -0.08 7.23 -1.27
CA VAL A 162 0.66 6.99 -2.51
C VAL A 162 0.74 5.49 -2.74
N ILE A 163 -0.07 5.01 -3.66
CA ILE A 163 0.17 3.74 -4.32
C ILE A 163 1.31 4.02 -5.31
N ASN A 164 2.55 3.75 -4.92
CA ASN A 164 3.68 3.83 -5.84
C ASN A 164 3.52 2.70 -6.86
N TYR A 165 2.98 3.03 -8.03
CA TYR A 165 3.10 2.20 -9.23
C TYR A 165 4.54 2.40 -9.74
N LEU A 166 5.46 1.54 -9.28
CA LEU A 166 6.79 1.37 -9.86
C LEU A 166 6.74 0.39 -11.02
#